data_AF-A0A7S3GUM5-F1
#
_entry.id   AF-A0A7S3GUM5-F1
#
_cell.length_a   1.000
_cell.length_b   1.000
_cell.length_c   1.000
_cell.angle_alpha   90.00
_cell.angle_beta   90.00
_cell.angle_gamma   90.00
#
_symmetry.space_group_name_H-M   'P 1'
#
loop_
_entity.id
_entity.type
_entity.pdbx_description
1 polymer ?
#
loop_
_entity_poly.entity_id
_entity_poly.type
_entity_poly.pdbx_seq_one_letter_code
_entity_poly.pdbx_strand_id
1 'polypeptide(L)'
;TMSKSALDLLNDLIAELENAVESSTVKETASNKKEAKEKLPVPPKQPKVKAESKKVAAAPTPSDQKEAININAIDLRVGIIRKVTKHETAEKLYCEEIDVGEDAPRAIASGLVPYYSLEQMQDRKLIVVCNLKARNLVGFKSHGMVLCASTVDENGVHRVEFVDPPASAKPGDRIVAEGLVAIEPFSPSKVDKSKAFEVVAPDLKVDHEGVAHWQGYRLVCLTNGGTGAESCIAPTLRNANVA
;
A
#
# COMPACT_ATOMS: atom_id res chain seq x y z
N THR A 1 -28.22 -43.96 -21.54
CA THR A 1 -28.18 -42.57 -21.02
C THR A 1 -26.72 -42.15 -21.00
N MET A 2 -26.26 -41.45 -22.04
CA MET A 2 -24.86 -41.05 -22.17
C MET A 2 -24.59 -39.87 -21.22
N SER A 3 -23.68 -40.06 -20.28
CA SER A 3 -23.17 -38.99 -19.43
C SER A 3 -22.38 -38.02 -20.30
N LYS A 4 -22.80 -36.75 -20.35
CA LYS A 4 -21.99 -35.68 -20.94
C LYS A 4 -20.67 -35.59 -20.17
N SER A 5 -19.56 -35.44 -20.89
CA SER A 5 -18.26 -35.22 -20.27
C SER A 5 -18.18 -33.81 -19.70
N ALA A 6 -17.24 -33.56 -18.78
CA ALA A 6 -17.01 -32.22 -18.26
C ALA A 6 -16.67 -31.19 -19.37
N LEU A 7 -16.10 -31.65 -20.48
CA LEU A 7 -15.80 -30.80 -21.64
C LEU A 7 -17.07 -30.41 -22.41
N ASP A 8 -18.05 -31.31 -22.51
CA ASP A 8 -19.32 -31.01 -23.19
C ASP A 8 -20.13 -29.97 -22.40
N LEU A 9 -20.12 -30.07 -21.07
CA LEU A 9 -20.78 -29.09 -20.19
C LEU A 9 -20.11 -27.71 -20.26
N LEU A 10 -18.80 -27.65 -20.44
CA LEU A 10 -18.07 -26.39 -20.58
C LEU A 10 -18.37 -25.71 -21.92
N ASN A 11 -18.46 -26.48 -23.01
CA ASN A 11 -18.80 -25.95 -24.33
C ASN A 11 -20.24 -25.44 -24.38
N ASP A 12 -21.19 -26.14 -23.74
CA ASP A 12 -22.59 -25.69 -23.63
C ASP A 12 -22.69 -24.34 -22.89
N LEU A 13 -21.91 -24.16 -21.81
CA LEU A 13 -21.90 -22.91 -21.03
C LEU A 13 -21.29 -21.73 -21.80
N ILE A 14 -20.24 -21.97 -22.60
CA ILE A 14 -19.64 -20.93 -23.45
C ILE A 14 -20.64 -20.45 -24.51
N ALA A 15 -21.38 -21.37 -25.14
CA ALA A 15 -22.39 -21.04 -26.15
C ALA A 15 -23.58 -20.24 -25.57
N GLU A 16 -23.99 -20.50 -24.33
CA GLU A 16 -25.01 -19.70 -23.65
C GLU A 16 -24.54 -18.26 -23.35
N LEU A 17 -23.27 -18.09 -22.96
CA LEU A 17 -22.70 -16.78 -22.67
C LEU A 17 -22.51 -15.93 -23.93
N GLU A 18 -22.12 -16.52 -25.05
CA GLU A 18 -21.97 -15.80 -26.33
C GLU A 18 -23.31 -15.25 -26.83
N ASN A 19 -24.38 -16.06 -26.77
CA ASN A 19 -25.74 -15.63 -27.14
C ASN A 19 -26.28 -14.50 -26.23
N ALA A 20 -25.93 -14.51 -24.93
CA ALA A 20 -26.33 -13.45 -24.01
C ALA A 20 -25.67 -12.10 -24.36
N VAL A 21 -24.41 -12.11 -24.79
CA VAL A 21 -23.66 -10.91 -25.17
C VAL A 21 -24.20 -10.27 -26.46
N GLU A 22 -24.60 -11.07 -27.45
CA GLU A 22 -25.20 -10.55 -28.69
C GLU A 22 -26.58 -9.91 -28.47
N SER A 23 -27.36 -10.39 -27.50
CA SER A 23 -28.65 -9.78 -27.15
C SER A 23 -28.55 -8.40 -26.47
N SER A 24 -27.36 -8.04 -25.96
CA SER A 24 -27.15 -6.90 -25.07
C SER A 24 -26.62 -5.63 -25.76
N THR A 25 -26.31 -5.65 -27.06
CA THR A 25 -25.60 -4.55 -27.74
C THR A 25 -26.43 -3.72 -28.72
N VAL A 26 -27.76 -3.86 -28.74
CA VAL A 26 -28.64 -3.03 -29.58
C VAL A 26 -29.57 -2.17 -28.72
N LYS A 27 -29.02 -1.10 -28.14
CA LYS A 27 -29.74 0.16 -27.85
C LYS A 27 -28.77 1.19 -27.29
N GLU A 28 -28.40 2.14 -28.15
CA GLU A 28 -28.42 3.59 -27.92
C GLU A 28 -27.19 4.29 -28.54
N THR A 29 -27.36 4.69 -29.79
CA THR A 29 -26.49 5.61 -30.52
C THR A 29 -27.14 7.00 -30.59
N ALA A 30 -26.30 7.99 -30.26
CA ALA A 30 -26.10 9.26 -30.96
C ALA A 30 -27.15 10.40 -30.93
N SER A 31 -26.74 11.53 -30.36
CA SER A 31 -26.80 12.92 -30.90
C SER A 31 -26.25 13.89 -29.82
N ASN A 32 -25.53 14.99 -30.06
CA ASN A 32 -25.27 15.80 -31.25
C ASN A 32 -23.98 16.65 -31.08
N LYS A 33 -23.59 17.27 -32.19
CA LYS A 33 -22.34 17.94 -32.62
C LYS A 33 -22.19 19.44 -32.21
N LYS A 34 -20.95 19.94 -32.39
CA LYS A 34 -20.51 21.34 -32.74
C LYS A 34 -20.49 22.39 -31.61
N GLU A 35 -19.59 23.39 -31.53
CA GLU A 35 -18.60 23.96 -32.47
C GLU A 35 -17.55 24.86 -31.74
N ALA A 36 -16.36 24.98 -32.37
CA ALA A 36 -15.50 26.16 -32.59
C ALA A 36 -14.83 27.02 -31.47
N LYS A 37 -13.48 27.07 -31.58
CA LYS A 37 -12.52 28.23 -31.61
C LYS A 37 -12.84 29.54 -30.87
N GLU A 38 -11.87 30.04 -30.08
CA GLU A 38 -11.09 31.26 -30.41
C GLU A 38 -9.80 31.38 -29.56
N LYS A 39 -8.81 32.10 -30.09
CA LYS A 39 -7.40 32.23 -29.68
C LYS A 39 -7.10 33.67 -29.26
N LEU A 40 -6.29 33.82 -28.19
CA LEU A 40 -5.24 34.86 -27.94
C LEU A 40 -5.71 36.34 -27.78
N PRO A 41 -4.99 37.24 -27.06
CA PRO A 41 -3.52 37.35 -27.07
C PRO A 41 -2.77 37.69 -25.75
N VAL A 42 -1.49 37.34 -25.76
CA VAL A 42 -0.35 37.89 -24.98
C VAL A 42 0.33 38.93 -25.90
N PRO A 43 0.79 40.14 -25.47
CA PRO A 43 2.19 40.38 -25.02
C PRO A 43 2.36 41.71 -24.20
N PRO A 44 3.56 42.29 -23.91
CA PRO A 44 4.94 41.88 -24.21
C PRO A 44 5.96 41.90 -23.03
N LYS A 45 7.09 41.22 -23.28
CA LYS A 45 8.38 41.29 -22.56
C LYS A 45 9.13 42.61 -22.83
N GLN A 46 10.02 43.00 -21.90
CA GLN A 46 11.49 43.24 -22.07
C GLN A 46 12.03 44.19 -20.94
N PRO A 47 13.36 44.37 -20.71
CA PRO A 47 14.45 43.38 -20.53
C PRO A 47 15.53 43.78 -19.46
N LYS A 48 16.41 42.81 -19.10
CA LYS A 48 17.78 42.93 -18.50
C LYS A 48 17.86 43.44 -17.04
N VAL A 49 18.65 42.84 -16.13
CA VAL A 49 20.12 42.96 -16.06
C VAL A 49 20.79 41.68 -15.54
N LYS A 50 21.93 41.32 -16.16
CA LYS A 50 22.90 40.31 -15.73
C LYS A 50 23.71 40.82 -14.52
N ALA A 51 23.94 39.98 -13.53
CA ALA A 51 25.12 40.09 -12.66
C ALA A 51 25.69 38.70 -12.43
N GLU A 52 26.86 38.46 -13.04
CA GLU A 52 27.74 37.32 -12.77
C GLU A 52 28.19 37.32 -11.31
N SER A 53 28.14 36.17 -10.66
CA SER A 53 28.83 35.93 -9.40
C SER A 53 29.31 34.48 -9.36
N LYS A 54 30.57 34.35 -9.79
CA LYS A 54 31.61 33.37 -9.40
C LYS A 54 31.14 31.99 -8.90
N LYS A 55 31.34 31.04 -9.81
CA LYS A 55 31.51 29.60 -9.60
C LYS A 55 32.61 29.36 -8.55
N VAL A 56 32.20 29.00 -7.33
CA VAL A 56 33.07 28.36 -6.34
C VAL A 56 32.96 26.86 -6.55
N ALA A 57 34.09 26.20 -6.77
CA ALA A 57 34.17 24.77 -6.99
C ALA A 57 33.63 24.01 -5.77
N ALA A 58 32.42 23.47 -5.88
CA ALA A 58 31.94 22.44 -4.98
C ALA A 58 32.77 21.18 -5.25
N ALA A 59 33.45 20.71 -4.20
CA ALA A 59 34.08 19.40 -4.15
C ALA A 59 33.07 18.33 -4.59
N PRO A 60 33.51 17.24 -5.24
CA PRO A 60 32.60 16.18 -5.65
C PRO A 60 31.93 15.60 -4.41
N THR A 61 30.62 15.85 -4.30
CA THR A 61 29.72 15.03 -3.50
C THR A 61 29.91 13.58 -3.92
N PRO A 62 30.05 12.62 -2.99
CA PRO A 62 30.03 11.21 -3.34
C PRO A 62 28.60 10.82 -3.73
N SER A 63 28.22 11.14 -4.97
CA SER A 63 27.13 10.47 -5.66
C SER A 63 27.67 9.18 -6.26
N ASP A 64 26.92 8.09 -6.07
CA ASP A 64 27.15 6.74 -6.61
C ASP A 64 27.93 5.76 -5.72
N GLN A 65 27.63 5.75 -4.43
CA GLN A 65 27.32 4.45 -3.82
C GLN A 65 25.82 4.22 -4.02
N LYS A 66 25.45 3.15 -4.72
CA LYS A 66 24.06 2.68 -4.77
C LYS A 66 23.69 2.27 -3.35
N GLU A 67 23.28 3.23 -2.50
CA GLU A 67 22.78 2.95 -1.16
C GLU A 67 21.72 1.87 -1.29
N ALA A 68 21.96 0.74 -0.61
CA ALA A 68 21.03 -0.38 -0.62
C ALA A 68 19.68 0.13 -0.09
N ILE A 69 18.60 -0.13 -0.83
CA ILE A 69 17.25 0.22 -0.39
C ILE A 69 16.96 -0.58 0.87
N ASN A 70 16.69 0.12 1.97
CA ASN A 70 16.36 -0.49 3.25
C ASN A 70 14.92 -0.15 3.66
N ILE A 71 14.46 -0.75 4.75
CA ILE A 71 13.08 -0.57 5.25
C ILE A 71 12.73 0.89 5.57
N ASN A 72 13.69 1.72 6.00
CA ASN A 72 13.44 3.12 6.30
C ASN A 72 13.09 3.95 5.05
N ALA A 73 13.35 3.44 3.84
CA ALA A 73 12.87 4.05 2.60
C ALA A 73 11.35 3.88 2.38
N ILE A 74 10.72 2.94 3.08
CA ILE A 74 9.28 2.71 3.10
C ILE A 74 8.66 3.55 4.21
N ASP A 75 7.58 4.26 3.90
CA ASP A 75 6.86 5.09 4.87
C ASP A 75 5.90 4.20 5.64
N LEU A 76 6.39 3.59 6.72
CA LEU A 76 5.58 2.83 7.65
C LEU A 76 5.07 3.73 8.76
N ARG A 77 3.74 3.81 8.91
CA ARG A 77 3.10 4.62 9.95
C ARG A 77 2.09 3.83 10.75
N VAL A 78 1.92 4.24 11.99
CA VAL A 78 0.80 3.77 12.82
C VAL A 78 -0.50 4.34 12.27
N GLY A 79 -1.49 3.47 12.11
CA GLY A 79 -2.83 3.81 11.67
C GLY A 79 -3.90 3.31 12.64
N ILE A 80 -5.06 3.99 12.67
CA ILE A 80 -6.27 3.52 13.35
C ILE A 80 -7.42 3.47 12.34
N ILE A 81 -8.08 2.32 12.23
CA ILE A 81 -9.26 2.16 11.38
C ILE A 81 -10.42 2.94 12.01
N ARG A 82 -10.83 4.05 11.40
CA ARG A 82 -11.98 4.86 11.86
C ARG A 82 -13.30 4.32 11.37
N LYS A 83 -13.29 3.68 10.19
CA LYS A 83 -14.47 3.08 9.60
C LYS A 83 -14.06 1.93 8.70
N VAL A 84 -14.85 0.86 8.71
CA VAL A 84 -14.65 -0.33 7.89
C VAL A 84 -15.99 -0.82 7.35
N THR A 85 -16.03 -1.13 6.06
CA THR A 85 -17.19 -1.73 5.40
C THR A 85 -16.73 -2.87 4.49
N LYS A 86 -17.59 -3.85 4.22
CA LYS A 86 -17.30 -4.84 3.16
C LYS A 86 -17.33 -4.16 1.80
N HIS A 87 -16.45 -4.57 0.89
CA HIS A 87 -16.50 -4.12 -0.49
C HIS A 87 -17.77 -4.64 -1.16
N GLU A 88 -18.43 -3.80 -1.96
CA GLU A 88 -19.77 -4.09 -2.53
C GLU A 88 -19.78 -5.34 -3.42
N THR A 89 -18.72 -5.52 -4.21
CA THR A 89 -18.62 -6.59 -5.21
C THR A 89 -17.53 -7.62 -4.92
N ALA A 90 -16.65 -7.39 -3.94
CA ALA A 90 -15.47 -8.22 -3.70
C ALA A 90 -15.55 -8.86 -2.32
N GLU A 91 -15.94 -10.14 -2.28
CA GLU A 91 -16.27 -10.87 -1.04
C GLU A 91 -15.12 -10.94 -0.02
N LYS A 92 -13.87 -10.86 -0.50
CA LYS A 92 -12.68 -10.97 0.34
C LYS A 92 -12.12 -9.62 0.79
N LEU A 93 -12.67 -8.50 0.30
CA LEU A 93 -12.14 -7.17 0.55
C LEU A 93 -12.97 -6.40 1.56
N TYR A 94 -12.28 -5.74 2.48
CA TYR A 94 -12.80 -4.62 3.23
C TYR A 94 -12.37 -3.30 2.55
N CYS A 95 -13.14 -2.25 2.81
CA CYS A 95 -12.82 -0.86 2.51
C CYS A 95 -12.72 -0.12 3.84
N GLU A 96 -11.53 0.40 4.14
CA GLU A 96 -11.22 1.09 5.39
C GLU A 96 -10.96 2.58 5.17
N GLU A 97 -11.37 3.39 6.15
CA GLU A 97 -10.89 4.76 6.34
C GLU A 97 -9.91 4.75 7.52
N ILE A 98 -8.61 4.83 7.22
CA ILE A 98 -7.54 4.67 8.22
C ILE A 98 -6.88 6.02 8.51
N ASP A 99 -6.99 6.47 9.75
CA ASP A 99 -6.30 7.66 10.26
C ASP A 99 -4.81 7.32 10.47
N VAL A 100 -3.94 7.97 9.70
CA VAL A 100 -2.47 7.83 9.76
C VAL A 100 -1.80 9.15 10.13
N GLY A 101 -2.51 10.01 10.88
CA GLY A 101 -2.00 11.31 11.33
C GLY A 101 -1.84 12.36 10.22
N GLU A 102 -2.56 12.19 9.11
CA GLU A 102 -2.69 13.17 8.03
C GLU A 102 -3.96 14.01 8.20
N ASP A 103 -4.15 15.04 7.36
CA ASP A 103 -5.32 15.93 7.41
C ASP A 103 -6.66 15.17 7.24
N ALA A 104 -6.64 14.03 6.55
CA ALA A 104 -7.79 13.16 6.36
C ALA A 104 -7.38 11.67 6.41
N PRO A 105 -8.29 10.78 6.88
CA PRO A 105 -8.07 9.34 6.79
C PRO A 105 -7.85 8.87 5.35
N ARG A 106 -7.00 7.87 5.18
CA ARG A 106 -6.76 7.23 3.89
C ARG A 106 -7.82 6.17 3.60
N ALA A 107 -8.32 6.16 2.38
CA ALA A 107 -9.10 5.05 1.83
C ALA A 107 -8.16 3.89 1.48
N ILE A 108 -8.28 2.77 2.18
CA ILE A 108 -7.48 1.56 1.95
C ILE A 108 -8.45 0.40 1.74
N ALA A 109 -8.04 -0.58 0.94
CA ALA A 109 -8.77 -1.84 0.84
C ALA A 109 -7.84 -3.01 1.16
N SER A 110 -8.32 -3.92 1.99
CA SER A 110 -7.54 -5.04 2.50
C SER A 110 -8.26 -6.38 2.30
N GLY A 111 -7.51 -7.43 2.01
CA GLY A 111 -8.01 -8.80 1.82
C GLY A 111 -8.34 -9.54 3.12
N LEU A 112 -8.88 -8.84 4.13
CA LEU A 112 -8.93 -9.33 5.50
C LEU A 112 -10.28 -9.94 5.92
N VAL A 113 -11.28 -9.96 5.03
CA VAL A 113 -12.61 -10.54 5.32
C VAL A 113 -12.55 -12.00 5.81
N PRO A 114 -11.69 -12.89 5.27
CA PRO A 114 -11.61 -14.26 5.76
C PRO A 114 -11.00 -14.42 7.16
N TYR A 115 -10.33 -13.38 7.68
CA TYR A 115 -9.52 -13.47 8.90
C TYR A 115 -10.10 -12.66 10.06
N TYR A 116 -10.82 -11.58 9.76
CA TYR A 116 -11.34 -10.65 10.75
C TYR A 116 -12.80 -10.28 10.50
N SER A 117 -13.57 -10.21 11.58
CA SER A 117 -14.91 -9.63 11.58
C SER A 117 -14.85 -8.09 11.56
N LEU A 118 -15.94 -7.44 11.14
CA LEU A 118 -16.05 -5.97 11.17
C LEU A 118 -15.81 -5.40 12.57
N GLU A 119 -16.27 -6.08 13.62
CA GLU A 119 -16.09 -5.65 15.01
C GLU A 119 -14.62 -5.65 15.42
N GLN A 120 -13.85 -6.65 15.00
CA GLN A 120 -12.40 -6.73 15.27
C GLN A 120 -11.59 -5.71 14.48
N MET A 121 -12.11 -5.26 13.34
CA MET A 121 -11.48 -4.26 12.47
C MET A 121 -11.72 -2.83 12.97
N GLN A 122 -12.91 -2.54 13.50
CA GLN A 122 -13.29 -1.20 13.94
C GLN A 122 -12.37 -0.71 15.06
N ASP A 123 -11.84 0.51 14.92
CA ASP A 123 -10.89 1.15 15.85
C ASP A 123 -9.60 0.35 16.10
N ARG A 124 -9.27 -0.61 15.21
CA ARG A 124 -8.02 -1.37 15.30
C ARG A 124 -6.83 -0.46 14.98
N LYS A 125 -5.86 -0.45 15.90
CA LYS A 125 -4.54 0.13 15.69
C LYS A 125 -3.63 -0.86 14.97
N LEU A 126 -2.95 -0.41 13.91
CA LEU A 126 -2.17 -1.24 12.99
C LEU A 126 -1.03 -0.44 12.34
N ILE A 127 -0.26 -1.07 11.46
CA ILE A 127 0.80 -0.42 10.67
C ILE A 127 0.37 -0.33 9.20
N VAL A 128 0.59 0.83 8.58
CA VAL A 128 0.24 1.12 7.18
C VAL A 128 1.49 1.49 6.39
N VAL A 129 1.59 0.98 5.16
CA VAL A 129 2.52 1.45 4.14
C VAL A 129 1.92 2.64 3.40
N CYS A 130 2.49 3.83 3.59
CA CYS A 130 1.92 5.10 3.17
C CYS A 130 2.52 5.68 1.86
N ASN A 131 3.66 5.19 1.38
CA ASN A 131 4.33 5.73 0.19
C ASN A 131 4.26 4.81 -1.04
N LEU A 132 3.29 3.90 -1.10
CA LEU A 132 2.96 3.19 -2.33
C LEU A 132 2.15 4.09 -3.28
N LYS A 133 2.30 3.90 -4.60
CA LYS A 133 1.34 4.47 -5.55
C LYS A 133 -0.03 3.84 -5.31
N ALA A 134 -1.06 4.68 -5.32
CA ALA A 134 -2.43 4.21 -5.18
C ALA A 134 -2.76 3.18 -6.27
N ARG A 135 -3.45 2.10 -5.88
CA ARG A 135 -3.87 1.02 -6.80
C ARG A 135 -5.38 0.86 -6.76
N ASN A 136 -5.95 0.52 -7.90
CA ASN A 136 -7.37 0.19 -7.99
C ASN A 136 -7.56 -1.31 -7.67
N LEU A 137 -8.39 -1.60 -6.67
CA LEU A 137 -8.77 -2.94 -6.23
C LEU A 137 -10.28 -3.09 -6.44
N VAL A 138 -10.67 -3.74 -7.54
CA VAL A 138 -12.08 -4.00 -7.91
C VAL A 138 -12.95 -2.73 -7.92
N GLY A 139 -12.41 -1.61 -8.41
CA GLY A 139 -13.11 -0.33 -8.48
C GLY A 139 -12.81 0.61 -7.30
N PHE A 140 -12.24 0.09 -6.21
CA PHE A 140 -11.84 0.89 -5.06
C PHE A 140 -10.38 1.36 -5.16
N LYS A 141 -10.15 2.67 -5.09
CA LYS A 141 -8.80 3.24 -5.14
C LYS A 141 -8.15 3.19 -3.75
N SER A 142 -7.29 2.21 -3.52
CA SER A 142 -6.55 2.05 -2.27
C SER A 142 -5.31 2.96 -2.23
N HIS A 143 -5.17 3.74 -1.16
CA HIS A 143 -4.12 4.72 -0.91
C HIS A 143 -3.07 4.27 0.12
N GLY A 144 -2.90 2.95 0.25
CA GLY A 144 -1.91 2.35 1.13
C GLY A 144 -2.07 0.84 1.19
N MET A 145 -1.40 0.24 2.15
CA MET A 145 -1.50 -1.19 2.43
C MET A 145 -1.34 -1.41 3.93
N VAL A 146 -2.22 -2.24 4.51
CA VAL A 146 -2.09 -2.66 5.90
C VAL A 146 -1.04 -3.76 6.00
N LEU A 147 -0.14 -3.67 6.97
CA LEU A 147 0.94 -4.62 7.18
C LEU A 147 0.49 -5.73 8.15
N CYS A 148 0.59 -6.98 7.72
CA CYS A 148 0.19 -8.15 8.48
C CYS A 148 1.30 -9.20 8.52
N ALA A 149 1.39 -9.93 9.63
CA ALA A 149 2.11 -11.19 9.69
C ALA A 149 1.26 -12.29 9.07
N SER A 150 1.88 -13.19 8.31
CA SER A 150 1.19 -14.33 7.70
C SER A 150 2.04 -15.59 7.66
N THR A 151 1.37 -16.73 7.80
CA THR A 151 1.97 -18.05 7.70
C THR A 151 1.00 -19.03 7.06
N VAL A 152 1.55 -20.14 6.57
CA VAL A 152 0.78 -21.30 6.10
C VAL A 152 1.26 -22.48 6.94
N ASP A 153 0.35 -23.12 7.66
CA ASP A 153 0.71 -24.28 8.45
C ASP A 153 0.87 -25.55 7.59
N GLU A 154 1.30 -26.64 8.22
CA GLU A 154 1.58 -27.92 7.54
C GLU A 154 0.36 -28.51 6.82
N ASN A 155 -0.85 -28.11 7.23
CA ASN A 155 -2.10 -28.54 6.60
C ASN A 155 -2.56 -27.59 5.48
N GLY A 156 -1.75 -26.59 5.13
CA GLY A 156 -2.07 -25.59 4.11
C GLY A 156 -3.01 -24.49 4.60
N VAL A 157 -3.24 -24.36 5.91
CA VAL A 157 -4.15 -23.33 6.44
C VAL A 157 -3.41 -22.01 6.54
N HIS A 158 -3.90 -21.00 5.83
CA HIS A 158 -3.40 -19.63 5.90
C HIS A 158 -3.86 -18.97 7.20
N ARG A 159 -2.90 -18.41 7.94
CA ARG A 159 -3.17 -17.55 9.10
C ARG A 159 -2.60 -16.17 8.83
N VAL A 160 -3.35 -15.16 9.21
CA VAL A 160 -2.97 -13.76 9.06
C VAL A 160 -3.28 -13.05 10.37
N GLU A 161 -2.34 -12.26 10.85
CA GLU A 161 -2.59 -11.35 11.95
C GLU A 161 -1.97 -9.97 11.74
N PHE A 162 -2.55 -8.94 12.35
CA PHE A 162 -1.93 -7.63 12.36
C PHE A 162 -0.59 -7.65 13.08
N VAL A 163 0.35 -6.84 12.58
CA VAL A 163 1.51 -6.44 13.37
C VAL A 163 1.10 -5.23 14.21
N ASP A 164 1.09 -5.41 15.52
CA ASP A 164 0.64 -4.39 16.46
C ASP A 164 1.78 -3.41 16.73
N PRO A 165 1.58 -2.11 16.48
CA PRO A 165 2.54 -1.11 16.91
C PRO A 165 2.49 -0.96 18.44
N PRO A 166 3.53 -0.37 19.05
CA PRO A 166 3.56 -0.11 20.49
C PRO A 166 2.27 0.50 21.04
N ALA A 167 1.90 0.11 22.27
CA ALA A 167 0.68 0.60 22.91
C ALA A 167 0.66 2.13 23.04
N SER A 168 1.83 2.73 23.29
CA SER A 168 2.05 4.17 23.41
C SER A 168 1.96 4.96 22.09
N ALA A 169 2.07 4.28 20.94
CA ALA A 169 2.14 4.93 19.64
C ALA A 169 0.78 5.49 19.19
N LYS A 170 0.84 6.64 18.50
CA LYS A 170 -0.31 7.43 18.02
C LYS A 170 -0.40 7.37 16.49
N PRO A 171 -1.59 7.62 15.90
CA PRO A 171 -1.72 7.75 14.45
C PRO A 171 -0.67 8.70 13.86
N GLY A 172 0.00 8.24 12.81
CA GLY A 172 1.05 8.97 12.10
C GLY A 172 2.46 8.83 12.67
N ASP A 173 2.62 8.23 13.87
CA ASP A 173 3.95 7.89 14.36
C ASP A 173 4.64 6.94 13.39
N ARG A 174 5.93 7.19 13.16
CA ARG A 174 6.72 6.47 12.15
C ARG A 174 7.33 5.20 12.74
N ILE A 175 7.22 4.09 12.01
CA ILE A 175 7.91 2.85 12.33
C ILE A 175 9.25 2.81 11.57
N VAL A 176 10.32 2.50 12.29
CA VAL A 176 11.69 2.44 11.75
C VAL A 176 12.40 1.17 12.22
N ALA A 177 13.45 0.78 11.51
CA ALA A 177 14.39 -0.22 11.98
C ALA A 177 15.32 0.37 13.05
N GLU A 178 15.28 -0.18 14.26
CA GLU A 178 16.12 0.22 15.39
C GLU A 178 17.61 0.11 15.03
N GLY A 179 18.40 1.14 15.33
CA GLY A 179 19.85 1.15 15.07
C GLY A 179 20.25 1.48 13.63
N LEU A 180 19.32 1.47 12.68
CA LEU A 180 19.56 2.03 11.35
C LEU A 180 19.34 3.55 11.36
N VAL A 181 20.15 4.26 10.59
CA VAL A 181 19.95 5.70 10.37
C VAL A 181 18.57 5.89 9.74
N ALA A 182 17.71 6.65 10.41
CA ALA A 182 16.44 7.06 9.86
C ALA A 182 16.70 8.01 8.68
N ILE A 183 16.21 7.63 7.50
CA ILE A 183 16.24 8.46 6.29
C ILE A 183 14.85 9.03 6.01
N GLU A 184 14.73 10.02 5.15
CA GLU A 184 13.42 10.43 4.67
C GLU A 184 12.81 9.31 3.79
N PRO A 185 11.52 8.94 3.97
CA PRO A 185 10.89 7.95 3.12
C PRO A 185 10.94 8.36 1.64
N PHE A 186 11.01 7.38 0.76
CA PHE A 186 11.00 7.64 -0.67
C PHE A 186 9.64 8.18 -1.12
N SER A 187 9.66 9.02 -2.15
CA SER A 187 8.42 9.44 -2.82
C SER A 187 7.75 8.23 -3.49
N PRO A 188 6.41 8.26 -3.69
CA PRO A 188 5.70 7.15 -4.35
C PRO A 188 6.26 6.79 -5.73
N SER A 189 6.72 7.78 -6.49
CA SER A 189 7.37 7.57 -7.78
C SER A 189 8.70 6.84 -7.67
N LYS A 190 9.48 7.09 -6.60
CA LYS A 190 10.77 6.41 -6.38
C LYS A 190 10.54 4.99 -5.90
N VAL A 191 9.62 4.76 -4.96
CA VAL A 191 9.22 3.42 -4.49
C VAL A 191 8.83 2.51 -5.65
N ASP A 192 8.01 3.02 -6.58
CA ASP A 192 7.56 2.29 -7.76
C ASP A 192 8.70 2.01 -8.75
N LYS A 193 9.49 3.03 -9.12
CA LYS A 193 10.60 2.89 -10.08
C LYS A 193 11.70 1.94 -9.60
N SER A 194 12.01 1.97 -8.31
CA SER A 194 13.06 1.13 -7.73
C SER A 194 12.51 -0.17 -7.14
N LYS A 195 11.20 -0.42 -7.24
CA LYS A 195 10.50 -1.55 -6.63
C LYS A 195 10.86 -1.71 -5.15
N ALA A 196 10.96 -0.59 -4.42
CA ALA A 196 11.57 -0.55 -3.09
C ALA A 196 10.91 -1.53 -2.12
N PHE A 197 9.57 -1.60 -2.14
CA PHE A 197 8.85 -2.54 -1.26
C PHE A 197 9.08 -4.00 -1.67
N GLU A 198 9.15 -4.33 -2.96
CA GLU A 198 9.47 -5.70 -3.44
C GLU A 198 10.88 -6.14 -3.02
N VAL A 199 11.82 -5.19 -2.94
CA VAL A 199 13.20 -5.45 -2.48
C VAL A 199 13.27 -5.69 -0.98
N VAL A 200 12.45 -4.98 -0.20
CA VAL A 200 12.52 -4.96 1.26
C VAL A 200 11.63 -6.04 1.90
N ALA A 201 10.47 -6.33 1.33
CA ALA A 201 9.45 -7.22 1.90
C ALA A 201 9.91 -8.66 2.19
N PRO A 202 10.77 -9.31 1.39
CA PRO A 202 11.23 -10.67 1.68
C PRO A 202 11.98 -10.83 3.02
N ASP A 203 12.54 -9.73 3.51
CA ASP A 203 13.28 -9.69 4.77
C ASP A 203 12.45 -9.17 5.95
N LEU A 204 11.19 -8.78 5.72
CA LEU A 204 10.22 -8.41 6.76
C LEU A 204 9.60 -9.67 7.37
N LYS A 205 9.87 -9.88 8.67
CA LYS A 205 9.47 -11.11 9.35
C LYS A 205 9.12 -10.85 10.81
N VAL A 206 8.43 -11.82 11.40
CA VAL A 206 8.22 -11.97 12.84
C VAL A 206 9.12 -13.09 13.33
N ASP A 207 9.85 -12.87 14.42
CA ASP A 207 10.68 -13.92 15.03
C ASP A 207 9.88 -14.90 15.92
N HIS A 208 10.61 -15.72 16.67
CA HIS A 208 10.09 -16.71 17.60
C HIS A 208 9.48 -16.11 18.88
N GLU A 209 9.73 -14.84 19.18
CA GLU A 209 9.12 -14.11 20.30
C GLU A 209 7.87 -13.33 19.87
N GLY A 210 7.68 -13.14 18.57
CA GLY A 210 6.57 -12.36 18.02
C GLY A 210 7.01 -10.95 17.60
N VAL A 211 8.29 -10.62 17.66
CA VAL A 211 8.79 -9.29 17.34
C VAL A 211 9.00 -9.15 15.84
N ALA A 212 8.45 -8.08 15.28
CA ALA A 212 8.63 -7.75 13.87
C ALA A 212 10.03 -7.15 13.64
N HIS A 213 10.73 -7.65 12.63
CA HIS A 213 12.07 -7.21 12.26
C HIS A 213 12.24 -7.15 10.74
N TRP A 214 13.23 -6.37 10.31
CA TRP A 214 13.75 -6.36 8.94
C TRP A 214 15.24 -6.64 8.98
N GLN A 215 15.73 -7.70 8.33
CA GLN A 215 17.16 -8.09 8.35
C GLN A 215 17.78 -8.12 9.76
N GLY A 216 17.01 -8.56 10.76
CA GLY A 216 17.42 -8.61 12.18
C GLY A 216 17.28 -7.29 12.95
N TYR A 217 16.99 -6.17 12.29
CA TYR A 217 16.68 -4.90 12.95
C TYR A 217 15.22 -4.88 13.38
N ARG A 218 14.97 -4.67 14.68
CA ARG A 218 13.60 -4.61 15.23
C ARG A 218 12.86 -3.41 14.65
N LEU A 219 11.59 -3.61 14.32
CA LEU A 219 10.70 -2.51 13.96
C LEU A 219 10.19 -1.86 15.24
N VAL A 220 10.44 -0.57 15.37
CA VAL A 220 10.09 0.22 16.57
C VAL A 220 9.43 1.53 16.18
N CYS A 221 8.65 2.09 17.08
CA CYS A 221 8.08 3.42 16.90
C CYS A 221 9.13 4.50 17.18
N LEU A 222 9.37 5.39 16.21
CA LEU A 222 10.23 6.55 16.35
C LEU A 222 9.52 7.61 17.21
N THR A 223 9.57 7.44 18.53
CA THR A 223 9.10 8.48 19.47
C THR A 223 10.25 9.45 19.79
N ASN A 224 9.94 10.75 19.80
CA ASN A 224 10.91 11.81 20.06
C ASN A 224 11.50 11.68 21.48
N GLY A 225 12.69 11.09 21.61
CA GLY A 225 13.58 11.28 22.76
C GLY A 225 13.64 10.18 23.83
N GLY A 226 13.11 8.98 23.59
CA GLY A 226 13.20 7.87 24.54
C GLY A 226 14.29 6.85 24.19
N THR A 227 15.21 6.57 25.12
CA THR A 227 16.02 5.35 25.11
C THR A 227 15.12 4.16 25.47
N GLY A 228 14.82 3.30 24.50
CA GLY A 228 13.99 2.10 24.67
C GLY A 228 12.68 2.16 23.89
N ALA A 229 12.77 2.26 22.56
CA ALA A 229 11.59 2.23 21.71
C ALA A 229 10.95 0.84 21.77
N GLU A 230 9.68 0.78 22.16
CA GLU A 230 8.87 -0.43 22.16
C GLU A 230 8.80 -1.02 20.74
N SER A 231 8.85 -2.34 20.64
CA SER A 231 8.84 -3.04 19.35
C SER A 231 7.42 -3.29 18.84
N CYS A 232 7.29 -3.40 17.52
CA CYS A 232 6.08 -3.89 16.86
C CYS A 232 6.00 -5.42 17.02
N ILE A 233 4.82 -5.94 17.36
CA ILE A 233 4.64 -7.34 17.75
C ILE A 233 3.45 -7.96 17.03
N ALA A 234 3.62 -9.17 16.53
CA ALA A 234 2.53 -10.00 16.05
C ALA A 234 1.98 -10.81 17.25
N PRO A 235 0.67 -10.72 17.58
CA PRO A 235 0.12 -11.28 18.82
C PRO A 235 0.44 -12.76 19.04
N THR A 236 0.30 -13.60 18.03
CA THR A 236 0.35 -15.07 18.18
C THR A 236 1.18 -15.80 17.13
N LEU A 237 1.37 -15.24 15.94
CA LEU A 237 2.21 -15.80 14.89
C LEU A 237 3.68 -15.64 15.24
N ARG A 238 4.45 -16.68 14.95
CA ARG A 238 5.89 -16.77 15.18
C ARG A 238 6.56 -17.27 13.92
N ASN A 239 7.78 -16.82 13.66
CA ASN A 239 8.55 -17.19 12.47
C ASN A 239 7.75 -16.98 11.17
N ALA A 240 7.00 -15.88 11.10
CA ALA A 240 6.06 -15.57 10.03
C ALA A 240 6.62 -14.50 9.10
N ASN A 241 6.17 -14.47 7.84
CA ASN A 241 6.50 -13.36 6.94
C ASN A 241 5.59 -12.17 7.24
N VAL A 242 6.08 -10.95 6.99
CA VAL A 242 5.30 -9.72 7.16
C VAL A 242 5.17 -9.04 5.81
N ALA A 243 3.93 -8.75 5.39
CA ALA A 243 3.62 -8.13 4.10
C ALA A 243 2.38 -7.24 4.17
#